data_AF-A0A7W1YKF5-F1
#
_entry.id   AF-A0A7W1YKF5-F1
#
_cell.length_a   1.000
_cell.length_b   1.000
_cell.length_c   1.000
_cell.angle_alpha   90.00
_cell.angle_beta   90.00
_cell.angle_gamma   90.00
#
_symmetry.space_group_name_H-M   'P 1'
#
loop_
_entity.id
_entity.type
_entity.pdbx_description
1 polymer ?
#
loop_
_entity_poly.entity_id
_entity_poly.type
_entity_poly.pdbx_seq_one_letter_code
_entity_poly.pdbx_strand_id
1 'polypeptide(L)'
;MTLRAPDEGDQRAERLSRALVALRHAQEAWLDDLHQVCLGDPAVVSAFRRWEERLTLIKLHLHRCEARLLHWLMIPGRARGDAPAAPGLPQRRILARDWRERLEHWFSAQRIDPAYRRIEDVLDHDQEAVTADIVTDLAQLAELATLAVAALAGVGDDSDQDALEDLAFYRVIGPWRSQGQPALHDVLRWLAEHLRDQEDW
;
A
#
# COMPACT_ATOMS: atom_id res chain seq x y z
N MET A 1 -37.00 19.68 -20.19
CA MET A 1 -35.73 19.67 -19.45
C MET A 1 -35.34 18.20 -19.27
N THR A 2 -34.63 17.66 -20.24
CA THR A 2 -34.40 16.21 -20.38
C THR A 2 -33.15 15.86 -19.57
N LEU A 3 -33.33 15.13 -18.47
CA LEU A 3 -32.23 14.54 -17.69
C LEU A 3 -31.46 13.58 -18.61
N ARG A 4 -30.28 14.01 -19.07
CA ARG A 4 -29.35 13.16 -19.83
C ARG A 4 -28.88 12.07 -18.85
N ALA A 5 -29.12 10.80 -19.19
CA ALA A 5 -28.59 9.70 -18.40
C ALA A 5 -27.06 9.86 -18.29
N PRO A 6 -26.46 9.64 -17.11
CA PRO A 6 -25.02 9.78 -16.94
C PRO A 6 -24.30 8.82 -17.90
N ASP A 7 -23.32 9.35 -18.62
CA ASP A 7 -22.51 8.58 -19.57
C ASP A 7 -21.86 7.39 -18.84
N GLU A 8 -21.74 6.24 -19.50
CA GLU A 8 -21.13 5.05 -18.88
C GLU A 8 -19.67 5.30 -18.47
N GLY A 9 -19.00 6.23 -19.16
CA GLY A 9 -17.67 6.73 -18.79
C GLY A 9 -17.66 7.41 -17.41
N ASP A 10 -18.62 8.30 -17.16
CA ASP A 10 -18.75 9.05 -15.91
C ASP A 10 -19.01 8.12 -14.72
N GLN A 11 -19.84 7.10 -14.90
CA GLN A 11 -20.13 6.11 -13.85
C GLN A 11 -18.90 5.25 -13.52
N ARG A 12 -18.04 4.97 -14.49
CA ARG A 12 -16.77 4.25 -14.28
C ARG A 12 -15.76 5.16 -13.57
N ALA A 13 -15.66 6.43 -13.96
CA ALA A 13 -14.92 7.52 -13.29
C ALA A 13 -15.22 7.57 -11.80
N GLU A 14 -16.49 7.68 -11.49
CA GLU A 14 -16.95 7.76 -10.12
C GLU A 14 -16.64 6.49 -9.31
N ARG A 15 -16.72 5.31 -9.91
CA ARG A 15 -16.39 4.04 -9.24
C ARG A 15 -14.90 3.89 -8.96
N LEU A 16 -14.04 4.25 -9.90
CA LEU A 16 -12.59 4.24 -9.72
C LEU A 16 -12.19 5.28 -8.66
N SER A 17 -12.70 6.51 -8.77
CA SER A 17 -12.48 7.58 -7.80
C SER A 17 -12.85 7.14 -6.38
N ARG A 18 -14.06 6.58 -6.18
CA ARG A 18 -14.48 6.04 -4.88
C ARG A 18 -13.56 4.94 -4.36
N ALA A 19 -13.10 4.04 -5.22
CA ALA A 19 -12.18 2.98 -4.82
C ALA A 19 -10.83 3.55 -4.36
N LEU A 20 -10.31 4.54 -5.08
CA LEU A 20 -9.06 5.24 -4.77
C LEU A 20 -9.15 6.06 -3.47
N VAL A 21 -10.28 6.75 -3.24
CA VAL A 21 -10.55 7.45 -1.97
C VAL A 21 -10.58 6.47 -0.80
N ALA A 22 -11.23 5.32 -0.96
CA ALA A 22 -11.24 4.30 0.09
C ALA A 22 -9.84 3.72 0.36
N LEU A 23 -9.03 3.54 -0.69
CA LEU A 23 -7.63 3.14 -0.55
C LEU A 23 -6.81 4.20 0.20
N ARG A 24 -6.97 5.49 -0.14
CA ARG A 24 -6.31 6.61 0.54
C ARG A 24 -6.61 6.57 2.04
N HIS A 25 -7.88 6.46 2.42
CA HIS A 25 -8.27 6.43 3.84
C HIS A 25 -7.71 5.22 4.59
N ALA A 26 -7.64 4.04 3.96
CA ALA A 26 -7.01 2.87 4.57
C ALA A 26 -5.50 3.09 4.80
N GLN A 27 -4.82 3.72 3.84
CA GLN A 27 -3.40 4.07 3.94
C GLN A 27 -3.14 5.13 5.01
N GLU A 28 -3.92 6.21 5.04
CA GLU A 28 -3.85 7.26 6.07
C GLU A 28 -4.01 6.66 7.47
N ALA A 29 -5.06 5.87 7.67
CA ALA A 29 -5.28 5.20 8.93
C ALA A 29 -4.06 4.35 9.31
N TRP A 30 -3.56 3.49 8.42
CA TRP A 30 -2.40 2.66 8.73
C TRP A 30 -1.15 3.47 9.09
N LEU A 31 -0.84 4.53 8.33
CA LEU A 31 0.30 5.41 8.59
C LEU A 31 0.18 6.12 9.94
N ASP A 32 -1.02 6.59 10.30
CA ASP A 32 -1.25 7.24 11.59
C ASP A 32 -1.00 6.27 12.75
N ASP A 33 -1.49 5.03 12.67
CA ASP A 33 -1.27 4.03 13.72
C ASP A 33 0.18 3.54 13.77
N LEU A 34 0.82 3.37 12.62
CA LEU A 34 2.26 3.10 12.55
C LEU A 34 3.05 4.21 13.25
N HIS A 35 2.71 5.48 12.99
CA HIS A 35 3.33 6.63 13.63
C HIS A 35 3.09 6.65 15.14
N GLN A 36 1.84 6.47 15.60
CA GLN A 36 1.51 6.43 17.01
C GLN A 36 2.25 5.31 17.75
N VAL A 37 2.35 4.12 17.15
CA VAL A 37 3.10 3.01 17.73
C VAL A 37 4.57 3.36 17.88
N CYS A 38 5.18 3.94 16.84
CA CYS A 38 6.59 4.36 16.89
C CYS A 38 6.89 5.46 17.92
N LEU A 39 5.87 6.21 18.39
CA LEU A 39 6.03 7.17 19.49
C LEU A 39 6.17 6.50 20.87
N GLY A 40 6.00 5.17 20.96
CA GLY A 40 6.28 4.39 22.16
C GLY A 40 5.09 3.60 22.70
N ASP A 41 4.17 3.12 21.84
CA ASP A 41 3.10 2.21 22.27
C ASP A 41 3.72 0.91 22.82
N PRO A 42 3.49 0.57 24.11
CA PRO A 42 4.00 -0.67 24.70
C PRO A 42 3.15 -1.90 24.35
N ALA A 43 1.95 -1.73 23.77
CA ALA A 43 1.02 -2.82 23.50
C ALA A 43 1.32 -3.54 22.17
N VAL A 44 2.48 -4.22 22.10
CA VAL A 44 3.01 -4.88 20.88
C VAL A 44 1.98 -5.76 20.18
N VAL A 45 1.36 -6.72 20.88
CA VAL A 45 0.39 -7.66 20.28
C VAL A 45 -0.82 -6.91 19.70
N SER A 46 -1.30 -5.90 20.42
CA SER A 46 -2.43 -5.07 19.95
C SER A 46 -2.02 -4.26 18.72
N ALA A 47 -0.83 -3.69 18.69
CA ALA A 47 -0.28 -2.99 17.54
C ALA A 47 -0.20 -3.91 16.31
N PHE A 48 0.33 -5.12 16.48
CA PHE A 48 0.45 -6.09 15.38
C PHE A 48 -0.91 -6.53 14.81
N ARG A 49 -1.92 -6.76 15.64
CA ARG A 49 -3.29 -7.03 15.17
C ARG A 49 -3.85 -5.87 14.36
N ARG A 50 -3.72 -4.63 14.87
CA ARG A 50 -4.18 -3.44 14.13
C ARG A 50 -3.45 -3.26 12.81
N TRP A 51 -2.15 -3.55 12.77
CA TRP A 51 -1.36 -3.50 11.53
C TRP A 51 -1.81 -4.57 10.53
N GLU A 52 -2.01 -5.81 10.96
CA GLU A 52 -2.50 -6.90 10.12
C GLU A 52 -3.85 -6.56 9.50
N GLU A 53 -4.80 -6.08 10.32
CA GLU A 53 -6.13 -5.66 9.86
C GLU A 53 -6.04 -4.54 8.82
N ARG A 54 -5.27 -3.48 9.09
CA ARG A 54 -5.16 -2.32 8.19
C ARG A 54 -4.44 -2.66 6.89
N LEU A 55 -3.37 -3.44 6.96
CA LEU A 55 -2.64 -3.91 5.77
C LEU A 55 -3.50 -4.85 4.91
N THR A 56 -4.34 -5.68 5.54
CA THR A 56 -5.32 -6.51 4.84
C THR A 56 -6.38 -5.65 4.12
N LEU A 57 -6.86 -4.59 4.77
CA LEU A 57 -7.76 -3.63 4.13
C LEU A 57 -7.10 -2.93 2.94
N ILE A 58 -5.84 -2.48 3.07
CA ILE A 58 -5.07 -1.90 1.97
C ILE A 58 -4.97 -2.88 0.81
N LYS A 59 -4.61 -4.15 1.08
CA LYS A 59 -4.56 -5.22 0.06
C LYS A 59 -5.89 -5.35 -0.70
N LEU A 60 -7.01 -5.41 0.04
CA LEU A 60 -8.35 -5.49 -0.53
C LEU A 60 -8.68 -4.28 -1.42
N HIS A 61 -8.36 -3.08 -0.96
CA HIS A 61 -8.61 -1.85 -1.70
C HIS A 61 -7.73 -1.72 -2.95
N LEU A 62 -6.48 -2.20 -2.91
CA LEU A 62 -5.62 -2.30 -4.09
C LEU A 62 -6.23 -3.18 -5.17
N HIS A 63 -6.68 -4.40 -4.80
CA HIS A 63 -7.34 -5.30 -5.75
C HIS A 63 -8.63 -4.69 -6.32
N ARG A 64 -9.42 -3.99 -5.49
CA ARG A 64 -10.60 -3.27 -5.98
C ARG A 64 -10.23 -2.17 -6.97
N CYS A 65 -9.19 -1.38 -6.70
CA CYS A 65 -8.73 -0.34 -7.62
C CYS A 65 -8.24 -0.94 -8.94
N GLU A 66 -7.43 -2.01 -8.87
CA GLU A 66 -6.92 -2.72 -10.05
C GLU A 66 -8.05 -3.28 -10.91
N ALA A 67 -9.03 -3.97 -10.32
CA ALA A 67 -10.18 -4.49 -11.05
C ALA A 67 -11.01 -3.38 -11.73
N ARG A 68 -11.19 -2.23 -11.04
CA ARG A 68 -11.92 -1.08 -11.61
C ARG A 68 -11.14 -0.41 -12.74
N LEU A 69 -9.82 -0.30 -12.61
CA LEU A 69 -8.94 0.21 -13.65
C LEU A 69 -8.91 -0.72 -14.88
N LEU A 70 -8.85 -2.04 -14.69
CA LEU A 70 -8.92 -2.99 -15.80
C LEU A 70 -10.24 -2.87 -16.57
N HIS A 71 -11.38 -2.77 -15.87
CA HIS A 71 -12.67 -2.55 -16.50
C HIS A 71 -12.74 -1.24 -17.29
N TRP A 72 -11.97 -0.23 -16.88
CA TRP A 72 -11.85 1.04 -17.59
C TRP A 72 -11.04 0.91 -18.88
N LEU A 73 -9.90 0.21 -18.81
CA LEU A 73 -8.94 0.07 -19.90
C LEU A 73 -9.42 -0.80 -21.06
N MET A 74 -10.43 -1.66 -20.85
CA MET A 74 -10.95 -2.57 -21.86
C MET A 74 -11.83 -1.90 -22.93
N ILE A 75 -11.95 -0.56 -22.93
CA ILE A 75 -12.75 0.20 -23.91
C ILE A 75 -11.86 0.63 -25.09
N PRO A 76 -12.17 0.24 -26.34
CA PRO A 76 -11.42 0.70 -27.51
C PRO A 76 -11.59 2.22 -27.73
N GLY A 77 -10.50 2.93 -28.02
CA GLY A 77 -10.55 4.28 -28.61
C GLY A 77 -10.08 5.45 -27.73
N ARG A 78 -9.63 5.23 -26.49
CA ARG A 78 -8.98 6.28 -25.69
C ARG A 78 -7.51 6.47 -26.11
N ALA A 79 -7.13 7.72 -26.41
CA ALA A 79 -5.73 8.08 -26.56
C ALA A 79 -5.08 8.05 -25.17
N ARG A 80 -3.95 7.35 -25.04
CA ARG A 80 -3.18 7.35 -23.79
C ARG A 80 -2.54 8.73 -23.62
N GLY A 81 -2.76 9.36 -22.47
CA GLY A 81 -2.01 10.54 -22.06
C GLY A 81 -0.52 10.22 -21.83
N ASP A 82 0.30 11.25 -21.76
CA ASP A 82 1.70 11.09 -21.35
C ASP A 82 1.77 10.69 -19.87
N ALA A 83 2.53 9.63 -19.58
CA ALA A 83 2.68 9.13 -18.22
C ALA A 83 3.25 10.23 -17.29
N PRO A 84 2.63 10.49 -16.12
CA PRO A 84 3.09 11.52 -15.22
C PRO A 84 4.45 11.15 -14.61
N ALA A 85 5.36 12.13 -14.51
CA ALA A 85 6.74 11.91 -14.06
C ALA A 85 6.79 11.32 -12.64
N ALA A 86 7.25 10.07 -12.48
CA ALA A 86 7.35 9.38 -11.19
C ALA A 86 8.01 10.24 -10.09
N PRO A 87 7.66 10.05 -8.79
CA PRO A 87 8.30 10.81 -7.72
C PRO A 87 9.82 10.66 -7.81
N GLY A 88 10.55 11.77 -7.61
CA GLY A 88 12.00 11.75 -7.73
C GLY A 88 12.64 10.75 -6.75
N LEU A 89 13.60 9.95 -7.22
CA LEU A 89 14.37 9.01 -6.39
C LEU A 89 14.92 9.60 -5.07
N PRO A 90 15.35 10.89 -5.00
CA PRO A 90 15.78 11.48 -3.75
C PRO A 90 14.68 11.54 -2.67
N GLN A 91 13.44 11.86 -3.06
CA GLN A 91 12.32 11.96 -2.12
C GLN A 91 11.97 10.58 -1.53
N ARG A 92 11.97 9.55 -2.37
CA ARG A 92 11.73 8.16 -1.95
C ARG A 92 12.73 7.69 -0.91
N ARG A 93 14.02 7.94 -1.14
CA ARG A 93 15.10 7.57 -0.21
C ARG A 93 14.99 8.27 1.15
N ILE A 94 14.59 9.53 1.16
CA ILE A 94 14.39 10.28 2.41
C ILE A 94 13.23 9.65 3.19
N LEU A 95 12.07 9.45 2.56
CA LEU A 95 10.90 8.86 3.22
C LEU A 95 11.17 7.44 3.76
N ALA A 96 11.83 6.60 2.96
CA ALA A 96 12.17 5.24 3.37
C ALA A 96 13.12 5.24 4.57
N ARG A 97 14.13 6.12 4.57
CA ARG A 97 15.07 6.26 5.70
C ARG A 97 14.35 6.76 6.96
N ASP A 98 13.51 7.79 6.83
CA ASP A 98 12.80 8.37 7.97
C ASP A 98 11.85 7.34 8.63
N TRP A 99 11.18 6.51 7.84
CA TRP A 99 10.35 5.41 8.38
C TRP A 99 11.19 4.30 9.02
N ARG A 100 12.30 3.92 8.37
CA ARG A 100 13.24 2.92 8.89
C ARG A 100 13.77 3.32 10.26
N GLU A 101 14.27 4.54 10.42
CA GLU A 101 14.81 5.04 11.69
C GLU A 101 13.79 4.95 12.84
N ARG A 102 12.52 5.30 12.58
CA ARG A 102 11.43 5.23 13.57
C ARG A 102 11.11 3.78 13.96
N LEU A 103 11.03 2.90 12.97
CA LEU A 103 10.72 1.48 13.18
C LEU A 103 11.86 0.77 13.90
N GLU A 104 13.12 0.98 13.50
CA GLU A 104 14.30 0.41 14.17
C GLU A 104 14.33 0.81 15.64
N HIS A 105 14.05 2.09 15.94
CA HIS A 105 13.98 2.57 17.31
C HIS A 105 12.90 1.83 18.12
N TRP A 106 11.69 1.72 17.59
CA TRP A 106 10.59 1.05 18.29
C TRP A 106 10.83 -0.46 18.47
N PHE A 107 11.26 -1.17 17.42
CA PHE A 107 11.60 -2.60 17.49
C PHE A 107 12.70 -2.86 18.52
N SER A 108 13.75 -2.02 18.54
CA SER A 108 14.81 -2.12 19.54
C SER A 108 14.29 -1.85 20.96
N ALA A 109 13.41 -0.87 21.15
CA ALA A 109 12.83 -0.56 22.46
C ALA A 109 11.96 -1.71 22.99
N GLN A 110 11.21 -2.38 22.10
CA GLN A 110 10.38 -3.55 22.43
C GLN A 110 11.16 -4.87 22.46
N ARG A 111 12.47 -4.85 22.13
CA ARG A 111 13.36 -6.01 22.05
C ARG A 111 12.84 -7.11 21.10
N ILE A 112 12.25 -6.69 20.00
CA ILE A 112 11.77 -7.59 18.94
C ILE A 112 12.90 -7.78 17.94
N ASP A 113 13.24 -9.03 17.63
CA ASP A 113 14.18 -9.34 16.56
C ASP A 113 13.49 -9.09 15.21
N PRO A 114 13.96 -8.13 14.39
CA PRO A 114 13.32 -7.83 13.12
C PRO A 114 13.70 -8.83 12.01
N ALA A 115 14.70 -9.69 12.24
CA ALA A 115 15.14 -10.66 11.25
C ALA A 115 14.12 -11.78 11.07
N TYR A 116 13.83 -12.13 9.82
CA TYR A 116 13.00 -13.29 9.50
C TYR A 116 13.52 -14.02 8.26
N ARG A 117 13.04 -15.25 8.04
CA ARG A 117 13.40 -16.06 6.88
C ARG A 117 12.30 -15.98 5.83
N ARG A 118 12.70 -15.83 4.56
CA ARG A 118 11.79 -15.91 3.42
C ARG A 118 12.35 -16.80 2.31
N ILE A 119 11.44 -17.44 1.59
CA ILE A 119 11.69 -18.20 0.37
C ILE A 119 11.02 -17.39 -0.74
N GLU A 120 11.78 -17.00 -1.77
CA GLU A 120 11.23 -16.10 -2.80
C GLU A 120 10.33 -16.85 -3.79
N ASP A 121 10.65 -18.10 -4.09
CA ASP A 121 9.85 -19.03 -4.89
C ASP A 121 9.69 -20.37 -4.18
N VAL A 122 8.49 -20.63 -3.67
CA VAL A 122 8.15 -21.87 -2.95
C VAL A 122 8.17 -23.10 -3.89
N LEU A 123 8.12 -22.89 -5.21
CA LEU A 123 8.17 -23.95 -6.20
C LEU A 123 9.62 -24.30 -6.60
N ASP A 124 10.59 -23.47 -6.24
CA ASP A 124 12.01 -23.77 -6.42
C ASP A 124 12.54 -24.54 -5.21
N HIS A 125 12.62 -25.86 -5.37
CA HIS A 125 13.08 -26.76 -4.30
C HIS A 125 14.57 -26.63 -3.96
N ASP A 126 15.36 -26.00 -4.85
CA ASP A 126 16.79 -25.78 -4.62
C ASP A 126 17.07 -24.41 -3.97
N GLN A 127 16.04 -23.58 -3.79
CA GLN A 127 16.21 -22.25 -3.22
C GLN A 127 16.41 -22.29 -1.70
N GLU A 128 17.50 -21.67 -1.24
CA GLU A 128 17.76 -21.47 0.18
C GLU A 128 16.97 -20.28 0.75
N ALA A 129 16.53 -20.41 2.00
CA ALA A 129 15.84 -19.34 2.70
C ALA A 129 16.79 -18.16 2.99
N VAL A 130 16.45 -16.99 2.45
CA VAL A 130 17.23 -15.77 2.66
C VAL A 130 16.79 -15.07 3.96
N THR A 131 17.75 -14.43 4.63
CA THR A 131 17.45 -13.55 5.77
C THR A 131 16.93 -12.22 5.25
N ALA A 132 15.76 -11.82 5.73
CA ALA A 132 15.14 -10.54 5.47
C ALA A 132 14.90 -9.79 6.80
N ASP A 133 14.49 -8.53 6.69
CA ASP A 133 14.34 -7.61 7.81
C ASP A 133 12.97 -6.92 7.73
N ILE A 134 12.10 -7.20 8.69
CA ILE A 134 10.71 -6.72 8.69
C ILE A 134 10.63 -5.19 8.75
N VAL A 135 11.61 -4.53 9.38
CA VAL A 135 11.69 -3.07 9.42
C VAL A 135 11.85 -2.52 8.01
N THR A 136 12.67 -3.16 7.18
CA THR A 136 12.89 -2.75 5.80
C THR A 136 11.59 -2.88 4.99
N ASP A 137 10.85 -3.97 5.15
CA ASP A 137 9.58 -4.18 4.44
C ASP A 137 8.49 -3.21 4.91
N LEU A 138 8.34 -3.00 6.22
CA LEU A 138 7.40 -2.03 6.78
C LEU A 138 7.73 -0.59 6.34
N ALA A 139 9.01 -0.22 6.31
CA ALA A 139 9.44 1.10 5.84
C ALA A 139 9.14 1.31 4.36
N GLN A 140 9.33 0.28 3.52
CA GLN A 140 8.97 0.31 2.10
C GLN A 140 7.46 0.46 1.90
N LEU A 141 6.64 -0.26 2.66
CA LEU A 141 5.19 -0.11 2.62
C LEU A 141 4.76 1.30 3.07
N ALA A 142 5.37 1.84 4.12
CA ALA A 142 5.04 3.15 4.66
C ALA A 142 5.44 4.28 3.69
N GLU A 143 6.58 4.14 3.03
CA GLU A 143 7.03 5.02 1.95
C GLU A 143 6.02 5.03 0.79
N LEU A 144 5.63 3.86 0.30
CA LEU A 144 4.67 3.73 -0.81
C LEU A 144 3.29 4.28 -0.45
N ALA A 145 2.80 3.99 0.76
CA ALA A 145 1.55 4.53 1.27
C ALA A 145 1.62 6.07 1.37
N THR A 146 2.73 6.62 1.88
CA THR A 146 2.92 8.08 1.99
C THR A 146 2.86 8.75 0.60
N LEU A 147 3.54 8.18 -0.38
CA LEU A 147 3.53 8.69 -1.76
C LEU A 147 2.15 8.56 -2.43
N ALA A 148 1.47 7.43 -2.21
CA ALA A 148 0.13 7.20 -2.75
C ALA A 148 -0.90 8.14 -2.12
N VAL A 149 -0.89 8.34 -0.80
CA VAL A 149 -1.76 9.31 -0.11
C VAL A 149 -1.54 10.72 -0.67
N ALA A 150 -0.28 11.14 -0.84
CA ALA A 150 0.04 12.44 -1.41
C ALA A 150 -0.48 12.59 -2.85
N ALA A 151 -0.33 11.55 -3.68
CA ALA A 151 -0.88 11.54 -5.04
C ALA A 151 -2.43 11.58 -5.05
N LEU A 152 -3.07 10.97 -4.07
CA LEU A 152 -4.53 10.85 -3.95
C LEU A 152 -5.20 12.03 -3.22
N ALA A 153 -4.44 13.01 -2.73
CA ALA A 153 -4.98 14.12 -1.94
C ALA A 153 -6.06 14.95 -2.68
N GLY A 154 -5.97 15.05 -4.01
CA GLY A 154 -6.91 15.80 -4.85
C GLY A 154 -7.98 14.96 -5.56
N VAL A 155 -8.07 13.65 -5.30
CA VAL A 155 -9.08 12.79 -5.93
C VAL A 155 -10.41 12.99 -5.20
N GLY A 156 -11.46 13.38 -5.94
CA GLY A 156 -12.83 13.47 -5.41
C GLY A 156 -13.69 14.60 -6.01
N ASP A 157 -13.13 15.78 -6.23
CA ASP A 157 -13.95 16.99 -6.42
C ASP A 157 -14.13 17.46 -7.87
N ASP A 158 -13.23 17.14 -8.81
CA ASP A 158 -13.41 17.44 -10.25
C ASP A 158 -12.33 16.77 -11.12
N SER A 159 -11.97 15.52 -10.80
CA SER A 159 -10.83 14.86 -11.44
C SER A 159 -11.13 14.57 -12.92
N ASP A 160 -10.32 15.13 -13.81
CA ASP A 160 -10.30 14.77 -15.22
C ASP A 160 -10.12 13.25 -15.37
N GLN A 161 -10.95 12.64 -16.22
CA GLN A 161 -11.06 11.20 -16.35
C GLN A 161 -9.76 10.55 -16.83
N ASP A 162 -9.09 11.21 -17.78
CA ASP A 162 -7.83 10.69 -18.33
C ASP A 162 -6.70 10.85 -17.30
N ALA A 163 -6.70 11.96 -16.54
CA ALA A 163 -5.77 12.16 -15.44
C ALA A 163 -5.97 11.16 -14.29
N LEU A 164 -7.21 10.71 -14.04
CA LEU A 164 -7.54 9.73 -13.01
C LEU A 164 -6.95 8.35 -13.31
N GLU A 165 -6.99 7.93 -14.58
CA GLU A 165 -6.41 6.66 -15.05
C GLU A 165 -4.89 6.63 -14.85
N ASP A 166 -4.21 7.66 -15.35
CA ASP A 166 -2.75 7.78 -15.24
C ASP A 166 -2.29 7.87 -13.78
N LEU A 167 -3.03 8.61 -12.96
CA LEU A 167 -2.78 8.67 -11.53
C LEU A 167 -2.95 7.28 -10.87
N ALA A 168 -4.06 6.60 -11.15
CA ALA A 168 -4.33 5.27 -10.59
C ALA A 168 -3.24 4.27 -10.97
N PHE A 169 -2.83 4.24 -12.25
CA PHE A 169 -1.84 3.28 -12.73
C PHE A 169 -0.42 3.64 -12.29
N TYR A 170 0.07 4.84 -12.65
CA TYR A 170 1.49 5.17 -12.48
C TYR A 170 1.86 5.62 -11.08
N ARG A 171 0.92 6.19 -10.30
CA ARG A 171 1.21 6.70 -8.95
C ARG A 171 0.81 5.74 -7.84
N VAL A 172 -0.12 4.84 -8.10
CA VAL A 172 -0.67 3.95 -7.06
C VAL A 172 -0.42 2.49 -7.43
N ILE A 173 -1.14 1.94 -8.41
CA ILE A 173 -1.18 0.50 -8.66
C ILE A 173 0.17 -0.05 -9.13
N GLY A 174 0.85 0.60 -10.08
CA GLY A 174 2.15 0.16 -10.61
C GLY A 174 3.24 0.08 -9.54
N PRO A 175 3.48 1.14 -8.74
CA PRO A 175 4.39 1.10 -7.61
C PRO A 175 4.02 0.04 -6.57
N TRP A 176 2.73 -0.06 -6.20
CA TRP A 176 2.27 -1.09 -5.29
C TRP A 176 2.49 -2.50 -5.85
N ARG A 177 2.24 -2.75 -7.12
CA ARG A 177 2.42 -4.07 -7.73
C ARG A 177 3.89 -4.48 -7.84
N SER A 178 4.76 -3.55 -8.24
CA SER A 178 6.19 -3.85 -8.44
C SER A 178 6.99 -3.94 -7.15
N GLN A 179 6.63 -3.13 -6.14
CA GLN A 179 7.43 -2.97 -4.93
C GLN A 179 6.62 -3.25 -3.66
N GLY A 180 5.37 -2.78 -3.59
CA GLY A 180 4.55 -2.93 -2.39
C GLY A 180 4.03 -4.34 -2.14
N GLN A 181 3.64 -5.06 -3.18
CA GLN A 181 2.93 -6.34 -3.07
C GLN A 181 3.80 -7.46 -2.51
N PRO A 182 5.08 -7.63 -2.92
CA PRO A 182 5.98 -8.58 -2.27
C PRO A 182 6.13 -8.30 -0.77
N ALA A 183 6.49 -7.05 -0.41
CA ALA A 183 6.64 -6.64 0.99
C ALA A 183 5.34 -6.79 1.80
N LEU A 184 4.19 -6.49 1.21
CA LEU A 184 2.88 -6.62 1.86
C LEU A 184 2.56 -8.07 2.22
N HIS A 185 2.86 -9.01 1.32
CA HIS A 185 2.67 -10.42 1.59
C HIS A 185 3.62 -10.93 2.69
N ASP A 186 4.88 -10.54 2.62
CA ASP A 186 5.88 -10.91 3.63
C ASP A 186 5.52 -10.35 5.01
N VAL A 187 5.12 -9.08 5.09
CA VAL A 187 4.70 -8.44 6.35
C VAL A 187 3.46 -9.11 6.92
N LEU A 188 2.43 -9.37 6.12
CA LEU A 188 1.22 -10.05 6.60
C LEU A 188 1.52 -11.47 7.10
N ARG A 189 2.40 -12.20 6.40
CA ARG A 189 2.84 -13.52 6.84
C ARG A 189 3.58 -13.44 8.17
N TRP A 190 4.56 -12.55 8.28
CA TRP A 190 5.35 -12.33 9.49
C TRP A 190 4.48 -11.94 10.69
N LEU A 191 3.51 -11.03 10.50
CA LEU A 191 2.55 -10.64 11.53
C LEU A 191 1.71 -11.83 11.98
N ALA A 192 1.17 -12.62 11.06
CA ALA A 192 0.34 -13.77 11.38
C ALA A 192 1.12 -14.89 12.10
N GLU A 193 2.41 -15.06 11.80
CA GLU A 193 3.31 -15.96 12.52
C GLU A 193 3.57 -15.45 13.94
N HIS A 194 3.97 -14.18 14.09
CA HIS A 194 4.22 -13.57 15.40
C HIS A 194 2.99 -13.53 16.31
N LEU A 195 1.80 -13.28 15.75
CA LEU A 195 0.56 -13.26 16.52
C LEU A 195 0.18 -14.65 17.03
N ARG A 196 0.39 -15.70 16.22
CA ARG A 196 0.17 -17.09 16.64
C ARG A 196 1.09 -17.50 17.77
N ASP A 197 2.38 -17.17 17.66
CA ASP A 197 3.37 -17.45 18.71
C ASP A 197 3.04 -16.77 20.05
N GLN A 198 2.24 -15.71 20.07
CA GLN A 198 1.80 -15.02 21.29
C GLN A 198 0.44 -15.51 21.82
N GLU A 199 -0.35 -16.19 21.00
CA GLU A 199 -1.66 -16.75 21.39
C GLU A 199 -1.55 -18.15 22.00
N ASP A 200 -0.47 -18.88 21.69
CA ASP A 200 -0.22 -20.24 22.19
C ASP A 200 0.34 -20.30 23.63
N TRP A 201 0.50 -19.15 24.31
CA TRP A 201 1.01 -19.03 25.69
C TRP A 201 0.01 -18.37 26.64
#